data_AF-A0A351TNN4-F1
#
_entry.id   AF-A0A351TNN4-F1
#
_cell.length_a   1.000
_cell.length_b   1.000
_cell.length_c   1.000
_cell.angle_alpha   90.00
_cell.angle_beta   90.00
_cell.angle_gamma   90.00
#
_symmetry.space_group_name_H-M   'P 1'
#
loop_
_entity.id
_entity.type
_entity.pdbx_description
1 polymer ?
#
loop_
_entity_poly.entity_id
_entity_poly.type
_entity_poly.pdbx_seq_one_letter_code
_entity_poly.pdbx_strand_id
1 'polypeptide(L)'
;MRNPLSEKVVKIKPSGIRKFFDIASEMKDAISLGVGEPDFDTPWHIRDEGIYSLEKGRTFYTSNAGLKELREEIANYLYRKQGILYEHPLKEILVTVGGSEAIDIGFRAMINPGDEVLIPQP
;
A
#
# COMPACT_ATOMS: atom_id res chain seq x y z
N MET A 1 -1.84 37.21 -0.90
CA MET A 1 -2.43 36.14 -1.73
C MET A 1 -2.76 34.96 -0.84
N ARG A 2 -3.91 34.32 -1.01
CA ARG A 2 -4.32 33.15 -0.20
C ARG A 2 -3.46 31.93 -0.58
N ASN A 3 -3.07 31.13 0.40
CA ASN A 3 -2.43 29.83 0.15
C ASN A 3 -3.44 28.90 -0.57
N PRO A 4 -3.13 28.37 -1.77
CA PRO A 4 -4.05 27.51 -2.51
C PRO A 4 -4.22 26.11 -1.91
N LEU A 5 -3.36 25.71 -0.95
CA LEU A 5 -3.41 24.41 -0.30
C LEU A 5 -4.48 24.35 0.80
N SER A 6 -4.99 23.15 1.05
CA SER A 6 -5.91 22.93 2.18
C SER A 6 -5.19 23.07 3.51
N GLU A 7 -5.89 23.59 4.53
CA GLU A 7 -5.31 23.75 5.87
C GLU A 7 -4.82 22.43 6.47
N LYS A 8 -5.50 21.32 6.14
CA LYS A 8 -5.14 19.99 6.62
C LYS A 8 -3.74 19.61 6.14
N VAL A 9 -3.44 19.78 4.85
CA VAL A 9 -2.12 19.46 4.28
C VAL A 9 -1.04 20.38 4.83
N VAL A 10 -1.34 21.68 4.97
CA VAL A 10 -0.39 22.66 5.52
C VAL A 10 0.03 22.34 6.96
N LYS A 11 -0.85 21.71 7.75
CA LYS A 11 -0.57 21.32 9.15
C LYS A 11 0.19 20.00 9.28
N ILE A 12 0.31 19.18 8.22
CA ILE A 12 1.06 17.92 8.26
C ILE A 12 2.54 18.22 8.38
N LYS A 13 3.18 17.68 9.42
CA LYS A 13 4.62 17.86 9.64
C LYS A 13 5.42 17.01 8.64
N PRO A 14 6.58 17.49 8.15
CA PRO A 14 7.50 16.68 7.38
C PRO A 14 7.93 15.43 8.16
N SER A 15 8.17 14.33 7.44
CA SER A 15 8.65 13.08 8.04
C SER A 15 10.08 13.23 8.57
N GLY A 16 10.26 12.97 9.87
CA GLY A 16 11.59 12.92 10.49
C GLY A 16 12.46 11.79 9.90
N ILE A 17 11.83 10.66 9.55
CA ILE A 17 12.50 9.54 8.88
C ILE A 17 13.07 9.98 7.54
N ARG A 18 12.28 10.72 6.73
CA ARG A 18 12.76 11.19 5.42
C ARG A 18 13.96 12.12 5.55
N LYS A 19 13.89 13.06 6.51
CA LYS A 19 15.00 13.97 6.79
C LYS A 19 16.29 13.22 7.16
N PHE A 20 16.18 12.15 7.95
CA PHE A 20 17.33 11.32 8.33
C PHE A 20 17.90 10.57 7.12
N PHE A 21 17.04 9.99 6.27
CA PHE A 21 17.46 9.31 5.04
C PHE A 21 18.19 10.24 4.07
N ASP A 22 17.71 11.47 3.91
CA ASP A 22 18.34 12.44 3.00
C ASP A 22 19.75 12.82 3.48
N ILE A 23 20.01 12.85 4.80
CA ILE A 23 21.37 13.08 5.34
C ILE A 23 22.24 11.83 5.14
N ALA A 24 21.71 10.65 5.45
CA ALA A 24 22.46 9.40 5.37
C ALA A 24 22.91 9.07 3.94
N SER A 25 22.12 9.45 2.92
CA SER A 25 22.46 9.23 1.51
C SER A 25 23.61 10.11 1.01
N GLU A 26 23.88 11.25 1.66
CA GLU A 26 25.01 12.14 1.35
C GLU A 26 26.30 11.70 2.07
N MET A 27 26.20 10.82 3.07
CA MET A 27 27.34 10.35 3.84
C MET A 27 28.04 9.17 3.15
N LYS A 28 29.32 9.35 2.84
CA LYS A 28 30.16 8.25 2.37
C LYS A 28 30.31 7.20 3.48
N ASP A 29 30.16 5.92 3.11
CA ASP A 29 30.31 4.75 3.99
C ASP A 29 29.26 4.63 5.12
N ALA A 30 28.12 5.32 5.01
CA ALA A 30 27.00 5.13 5.93
C ALA A 30 26.32 3.76 5.73
N ILE A 31 26.07 3.05 6.84
CA ILE A 31 25.31 1.81 6.85
C ILE A 31 23.87 2.14 7.26
N SER A 32 22.92 1.97 6.34
CA SER A 32 21.50 2.20 6.63
C SER A 32 20.88 0.98 7.30
N LEU A 33 20.43 1.15 8.54
CA LEU A 33 19.65 0.16 9.30
C LEU A 33 18.18 0.58 9.46
N GLY A 34 17.76 1.65 8.77
CA GLY A 34 16.41 2.22 8.86
C GLY A 34 15.49 1.83 7.70
N VAL A 35 15.95 0.96 6.79
CA VAL A 35 15.21 0.56 5.60
C VAL A 35 13.98 -0.26 6.01
N GLY A 36 12.79 0.21 5.62
CA GLY A 36 11.50 -0.42 5.95
C GLY A 36 10.98 -1.39 4.88
N GLU A 37 11.82 -1.73 3.90
CA GLU A 37 11.50 -2.67 2.82
C GLU A 37 12.48 -3.85 2.82
N PRO A 38 12.11 -4.99 2.20
CA PRO A 38 12.99 -6.14 2.13
C PRO A 38 14.25 -5.87 1.28
N ASP A 39 15.34 -6.56 1.62
CA ASP A 39 16.64 -6.49 0.95
C ASP A 39 16.78 -7.48 -0.22
N PHE A 40 15.72 -8.24 -0.53
CA PHE A 40 15.69 -9.21 -1.61
C PHE A 40 14.86 -8.72 -2.81
N ASP A 41 15.28 -9.14 -4.00
CA ASP A 41 14.50 -8.96 -5.21
C ASP A 41 13.18 -9.73 -5.17
N THR A 42 12.15 -9.16 -5.81
CA THR A 42 10.94 -9.92 -6.16
C THR A 42 11.32 -11.21 -6.89
N PRO A 43 10.83 -12.39 -6.44
CA PRO A 43 11.14 -13.68 -7.05
C PRO A 43 10.99 -13.70 -8.57
N TRP A 44 11.92 -14.36 -9.28
CA TRP A 44 11.98 -14.33 -10.75
C TRP A 44 10.65 -14.70 -11.42
N HIS A 45 9.97 -15.76 -10.97
CA HIS A 45 8.70 -16.21 -11.56
C HIS A 45 7.59 -15.15 -11.47
N ILE A 46 7.64 -14.23 -10.51
CA ILE A 46 6.69 -13.11 -10.41
C ILE A 46 7.06 -12.01 -11.42
N ARG A 47 8.35 -11.69 -11.53
CA ARG A 47 8.84 -10.73 -12.53
C ARG A 47 8.53 -11.21 -13.95
N ASP A 48 8.71 -12.50 -14.21
CA ASP A 48 8.42 -13.16 -15.48
C ASP A 48 6.95 -13.07 -15.87
N GLU A 49 6.00 -13.36 -14.95
CA GLU A 49 4.56 -13.16 -15.23
C GLU A 49 4.22 -11.68 -15.49
N GLY A 50 4.91 -10.75 -14.81
CA GLY A 50 4.78 -9.32 -15.07
C GLY A 50 5.19 -8.95 -16.50
N ILE A 51 6.33 -9.47 -16.97
CA ILE A 51 6.81 -9.29 -18.34
C ILE A 51 5.83 -9.93 -19.33
N TYR A 52 5.45 -11.18 -19.10
CA TYR A 52 4.53 -11.92 -19.94
C TYR A 52 3.16 -11.22 -20.07
N SER A 53 2.65 -10.66 -18.98
CA SER A 53 1.40 -9.89 -18.97
C SER A 53 1.47 -8.68 -19.91
N LEU A 54 2.61 -7.97 -19.91
CA LEU A 54 2.87 -6.86 -20.83
C LEU A 54 2.99 -7.34 -22.28
N GLU A 55 3.70 -8.44 -22.54
CA GLU A 55 3.83 -9.04 -23.88
C GLU A 55 2.47 -9.48 -24.45
N LYS A 56 1.55 -9.92 -23.60
CA LYS A 56 0.17 -10.25 -23.96
C LYS A 56 -0.76 -9.05 -24.09
N GLY A 57 -0.25 -7.84 -23.92
CA GLY A 57 -1.04 -6.61 -24.05
C GLY A 57 -2.12 -6.47 -22.98
N ARG A 58 -1.92 -7.03 -21.77
CA ARG A 58 -2.85 -6.87 -20.64
C ARG A 58 -2.71 -5.49 -20.00
N THR A 59 -3.02 -4.44 -20.77
CA THR A 59 -2.82 -3.03 -20.40
C THR A 59 -4.13 -2.23 -20.28
N PHE A 60 -5.26 -2.94 -20.25
CA PHE A 60 -6.59 -2.33 -20.19
C PHE A 60 -7.09 -2.18 -18.76
N TYR A 61 -8.09 -1.32 -18.57
CA TYR A 61 -8.74 -1.17 -17.28
C TYR A 61 -9.29 -2.50 -16.75
N THR A 62 -9.10 -2.70 -15.45
CA THR A 62 -9.77 -3.74 -14.69
C THR A 62 -10.99 -3.16 -13.97
N SER A 63 -11.72 -3.99 -13.23
CA SER A 63 -12.68 -3.48 -12.25
C SER A 63 -11.96 -2.60 -11.23
N ASN A 64 -12.65 -1.56 -10.73
CA ASN A 64 -12.18 -0.76 -9.59
C ASN A 64 -11.90 -1.63 -8.35
N ALA A 65 -12.57 -2.78 -8.24
CA ALA A 65 -12.34 -3.72 -7.15
C ALA A 65 -11.07 -4.57 -7.31
N GLY A 66 -10.47 -4.58 -8.50
CA GLY A 66 -9.41 -5.49 -8.91
C GLY A 66 -9.91 -6.69 -9.73
N LEU A 67 -8.95 -7.43 -10.29
CA LEU A 67 -9.19 -8.65 -11.07
C LEU A 67 -9.95 -9.69 -10.24
N LYS A 68 -10.87 -10.41 -10.88
CA LYS A 68 -11.70 -11.43 -10.21
C LYS A 68 -10.82 -12.53 -9.64
N GLU A 69 -9.93 -13.06 -10.47
CA GLU A 69 -9.06 -14.19 -10.19
C GLU A 69 -8.08 -13.85 -9.05
N LEU A 70 -7.59 -12.61 -9.01
CA LEU A 70 -6.72 -12.14 -7.94
C LEU A 70 -7.46 -12.09 -6.59
N ARG A 71 -8.70 -11.60 -6.57
CA ARG A 71 -9.49 -11.52 -5.33
C ARG A 71 -9.86 -12.90 -4.79
N GLU A 72 -10.23 -13.83 -5.67
CA GLU A 72 -10.46 -15.23 -5.31
C GLU A 72 -9.21 -15.86 -4.70
N GLU A 73 -8.03 -15.62 -5.28
CA GLU A 73 -6.81 -16.22 -4.77
C GLU A 73 -6.28 -15.56 -3.49
N ILE A 74 -6.55 -14.27 -3.27
CA ILE A 74 -6.32 -13.62 -1.96
C ILE A 74 -7.16 -14.30 -0.88
N ALA A 75 -8.45 -14.55 -1.12
CA ALA A 75 -9.31 -15.27 -0.16
C ALA A 75 -8.75 -16.66 0.16
N ASN A 76 -8.37 -17.42 -0.87
CA ASN A 76 -7.80 -18.74 -0.69
C ASN A 76 -6.48 -18.69 0.10
N TYR A 77 -5.62 -17.70 -0.19
CA TYR A 77 -4.37 -17.50 0.54
C TYR A 77 -4.62 -17.22 2.03
N LEU A 78 -5.54 -16.31 2.34
CA LEU A 78 -5.88 -15.96 3.72
C LEU A 78 -6.47 -17.14 4.48
N TYR A 79 -7.31 -17.96 3.84
CA TYR A 79 -7.81 -19.19 4.44
C TYR A 79 -6.67 -20.19 4.72
N ARG A 80 -5.82 -20.47 3.73
CA ARG A 80 -4.71 -21.43 3.88
C ARG A 80 -3.67 -21.00 4.91
N LYS A 81 -3.38 -19.71 5.04
CA LYS A 81 -2.30 -19.20 5.90
C LYS A 81 -2.76 -18.75 7.27
N GLN A 82 -3.98 -18.27 7.39
CA GLN A 82 -4.48 -17.60 8.59
C GLN A 82 -5.82 -18.16 9.08
N GLY A 83 -6.42 -19.11 8.34
CA GLY A 83 -7.73 -19.68 8.70
C GLY A 83 -8.90 -18.70 8.52
N ILE A 84 -8.69 -17.58 7.83
CA ILE A 84 -9.72 -16.55 7.63
C ILE A 84 -10.53 -16.91 6.38
N LEU A 85 -11.82 -17.14 6.55
CA LEU A 85 -12.76 -17.45 5.47
C LEU A 85 -13.49 -16.18 5.01
N TYR A 86 -13.42 -15.90 3.72
CA TYR A 86 -14.27 -14.93 3.02
C TYR A 86 -15.24 -15.70 2.13
N GLU A 87 -16.51 -15.80 2.53
CA GLU A 87 -17.53 -16.56 1.81
C GLU A 87 -17.86 -15.95 0.44
N HIS A 88 -17.67 -14.64 0.31
CA HIS A 88 -17.96 -13.88 -0.91
C HIS A 88 -16.77 -12.99 -1.30
N PRO A 89 -15.66 -13.57 -1.81
CA PRO A 89 -14.45 -12.83 -2.14
C PRO A 89 -14.69 -11.62 -3.04
N LEU A 90 -15.65 -11.74 -3.98
CA LEU A 90 -15.96 -10.66 -4.92
C LEU A 90 -16.71 -9.47 -4.32
N LYS A 91 -17.22 -9.60 -3.08
CA LYS A 91 -17.91 -8.55 -2.32
C LYS A 91 -17.11 -8.09 -1.10
N GLU A 92 -16.19 -8.91 -0.62
CA GLU A 92 -15.49 -8.70 0.65
C GLU A 92 -14.01 -8.32 0.48
N ILE A 93 -13.45 -8.49 -0.72
CA ILE A 93 -12.04 -8.19 -1.02
C ILE A 93 -11.95 -7.08 -2.07
N LEU A 94 -11.07 -6.10 -1.77
CA LEU A 94 -10.72 -4.97 -2.61
C LEU A 94 -9.20 -4.96 -2.82
N VAL A 95 -8.76 -4.91 -4.08
CA VAL A 95 -7.34 -4.73 -4.42
C VAL A 95 -7.02 -3.24 -4.49
N THR A 96 -5.91 -2.85 -3.87
CA THR A 96 -5.43 -1.45 -3.80
C THR A 96 -3.97 -1.35 -4.24
N VAL A 97 -3.50 -0.14 -4.47
CA VAL A 97 -2.12 0.22 -4.77
C VAL A 97 -1.31 0.24 -3.46
N GLY A 98 -1.09 -0.95 -2.92
CA GLY A 98 -0.33 -1.17 -1.70
C GLY A 98 -1.11 -0.97 -0.40
N GLY A 99 -0.55 -1.47 0.70
CA GLY A 99 -1.22 -1.46 2.02
C GLY A 99 -1.50 -0.06 2.56
N SER A 100 -0.69 0.95 2.21
CA SER A 100 -0.91 2.34 2.66
C SER A 100 -2.18 2.94 2.07
N GLU A 101 -2.48 2.67 0.79
CA GLU A 101 -3.75 3.11 0.19
C GLU A 101 -4.93 2.41 0.85
N ALA A 102 -4.83 1.09 1.08
CA ALA A 102 -5.89 0.32 1.76
C ALA A 102 -6.29 0.95 3.11
N ILE A 103 -5.30 1.38 3.90
CA ILE A 103 -5.53 2.06 5.18
C ILE A 103 -6.16 3.44 4.97
N ASP A 104 -5.62 4.26 4.06
CA ASP A 104 -6.13 5.60 3.78
C ASP A 104 -7.59 5.60 3.31
N ILE A 105 -7.94 4.75 2.34
CA ILE A 105 -9.32 4.66 1.83
C ILE A 105 -10.26 4.08 2.90
N GLY A 106 -9.77 3.16 3.74
CA GLY A 106 -10.52 2.63 4.88
C GLY A 106 -10.90 3.74 5.84
N PHE A 107 -9.96 4.60 6.22
CA PHE A 107 -10.26 5.76 7.05
C PHE A 107 -11.21 6.73 6.35
N ARG A 108 -10.95 7.10 5.10
CA ARG A 108 -11.82 8.03 4.35
C ARG A 108 -13.25 7.51 4.18
N ALA A 109 -13.45 6.20 4.14
CA ALA A 109 -14.77 5.58 4.06
C ALA A 109 -15.50 5.53 5.40
N MET A 110 -14.77 5.42 6.52
CA MET A 110 -15.36 5.08 7.82
C MET A 110 -15.48 6.25 8.79
N ILE A 111 -14.75 7.35 8.62
CA ILE A 111 -14.68 8.44 9.62
C ILE A 111 -15.18 9.79 9.09
N ASN A 112 -15.75 10.58 9.99
CA ASN A 112 -16.18 11.96 9.78
C ASN A 112 -15.34 12.96 10.59
N PRO A 113 -15.38 14.27 10.26
CA PRO A 113 -14.78 15.29 11.10
C PRO A 113 -15.37 15.28 12.51
N GLY A 114 -14.50 15.17 13.52
CA GLY A 114 -14.88 15.07 14.93
C GLY A 114 -14.80 13.66 15.50
N ASP A 115 -14.73 12.63 14.65
CA ASP A 115 -14.51 11.26 15.10
C ASP A 115 -13.08 11.09 15.64
N GLU A 116 -12.93 10.23 16.64
CA GLU A 116 -11.65 9.90 17.28
C GLU A 116 -11.16 8.53 16.80
N VAL A 117 -9.86 8.44 16.49
CA VAL A 117 -9.20 7.20 16.08
C VAL A 117 -8.15 6.85 17.12
N LEU A 118 -8.27 5.67 17.74
CA LEU A 118 -7.26 5.16 18.66
C LEU A 118 -6.06 4.62 17.87
N ILE A 119 -4.87 5.16 18.15
CA ILE A 119 -3.61 4.74 17.55
C ILE A 119 -2.70 4.23 18.67
N PRO A 120 -2.50 2.90 18.80
CA PRO A 120 -1.51 2.36 19.70
C PRO A 120 -0.11 2.87 19.32
N GLN A 121 0.61 3.41 20.30
CA GLN A 121 1.97 3.94 20.12
C GLN A 121 3.02 2.85 20.38
N PRO A 122 4.24 2.97 19.81
CA PRO A 122 4.98 4.21 19.48
C PRO A 122 4.39 5.09 18.37
#